data_AF-A0A316L4R4-F1
#
_entry.id   AF-A0A316L4R4-F1
#
_cell.length_a   1.000
_cell.length_b   1.000
_cell.length_c   1.000
_cell.angle_alpha   90.00
_cell.angle_beta   90.00
_cell.angle_gamma   90.00
#
_symmetry.space_group_name_H-M   'P 1'
#
loop_
_entity.id
_entity.type
_entity.pdbx_description
1 polymer ?
#
loop_
_entity_poly.entity_id
_entity_poly.type
_entity_poly.pdbx_seq_one_letter_code
_entity_poly.pdbx_strand_id
1 'polypeptide(L)'
;MKDLWWRIKHFFEKLFNKGYTKEMKGVLDRTAFLIRKSQWSYKTWAKMLGCDERKIRKIAHKKIILSYPTLQKIAKFSGVEMHWLLTGKGKKEI
;
A
#
# COMPACT_ATOMS: atom_id res chain seq x y z
N MET A 1 -8.64 -17.43 -17.52
CA MET A 1 -8.39 -16.24 -16.66
C MET A 1 -8.90 -16.41 -15.22
N LYS A 2 -8.70 -17.57 -14.56
CA LYS A 2 -9.13 -17.80 -13.15
C LYS A 2 -7.96 -18.07 -12.19
N ASP A 3 -6.80 -18.49 -12.68
CA ASP A 3 -5.66 -18.89 -11.85
C ASP A 3 -4.86 -17.74 -11.21
N LEU A 4 -4.59 -16.66 -11.94
CA LEU A 4 -3.71 -15.60 -11.44
C LEU A 4 -4.36 -14.82 -10.28
N TRP A 5 -5.67 -14.57 -10.40
CA TRP A 5 -6.42 -13.83 -9.39
C TRP A 5 -6.58 -14.64 -8.10
N TRP A 6 -6.79 -15.96 -8.22
CA TRP A 6 -6.88 -16.85 -7.07
C TRP A 6 -5.54 -16.97 -6.32
N ARG A 7 -4.42 -17.04 -7.07
CA ARG A 7 -3.07 -17.02 -6.49
C ARG A 7 -2.75 -15.72 -5.75
N ILE A 8 -3.12 -14.57 -6.32
CA ILE A 8 -2.93 -13.27 -5.69
C ILE A 8 -3.79 -13.17 -4.41
N LYS A 9 -5.06 -13.59 -4.48
CA LYS A 9 -5.97 -13.60 -3.32
C LYS A 9 -5.43 -14.48 -2.18
N HIS A 10 -5.01 -15.71 -2.49
CA HIS A 10 -4.46 -16.63 -1.48
C HIS A 10 -3.12 -16.16 -0.91
N PHE A 11 -2.29 -15.48 -1.71
CA PHE A 11 -1.07 -14.85 -1.24
C PHE A 11 -1.37 -13.75 -0.21
N PHE A 12 -2.37 -12.89 -0.50
CA PHE A 12 -2.84 -11.92 0.49
C PHE A 12 -3.42 -12.61 1.72
N GLU A 13 -4.33 -13.58 1.59
CA GLU A 13 -4.91 -14.30 2.74
C GLU A 13 -3.85 -14.98 3.62
N LYS A 14 -2.78 -15.53 3.03
CA LYS A 14 -1.62 -16.05 3.79
C LYS A 14 -0.81 -14.95 4.48
N LEU A 15 -0.62 -13.80 3.82
CA LEU A 15 0.06 -12.63 4.40
C LEU A 15 -0.72 -12.02 5.57
N PHE A 16 -2.05 -12.02 5.51
CA PHE A 16 -2.92 -11.45 6.54
C PHE A 16 -3.09 -12.37 7.76
N ASN A 17 -3.02 -13.70 7.61
CA ASN A 17 -3.23 -14.68 8.70
C ASN A 17 -1.96 -15.05 9.49
N LYS A 18 -0.76 -14.83 8.96
CA LYS A 18 0.51 -15.01 9.71
C LYS A 18 1.05 -13.63 10.05
N GLY A 19 1.18 -13.31 11.34
CA GLY A 19 1.66 -12.02 11.82
C GLY A 19 2.83 -11.44 11.01
N TYR A 20 2.81 -10.13 10.81
CA TYR A 20 3.76 -9.28 10.06
C TYR A 20 4.94 -10.03 9.39
N THR A 21 4.70 -10.59 8.21
CA THR A 21 5.79 -11.15 7.40
C THR A 21 6.75 -10.03 6.94
N LYS A 22 8.01 -10.39 6.66
CA LYS A 22 9.05 -9.45 6.16
C LYS A 22 8.60 -8.69 4.90
N GLU A 23 7.84 -9.34 4.03
CA GLU A 23 7.27 -8.77 2.81
C GLU A 23 6.24 -7.68 3.12
N MET A 24 5.35 -7.94 4.07
CA MET A 24 4.31 -7.02 4.51
C MET A 24 4.89 -5.77 5.17
N LYS A 25 5.96 -5.94 5.96
CA LYS A 25 6.76 -4.83 6.49
C LYS A 25 7.31 -3.96 5.37
N GLY A 26 7.86 -4.58 4.31
CA GLY A 26 8.36 -3.88 3.13
C GLY A 26 7.28 -3.09 2.37
N VAL A 27 6.08 -3.66 2.22
CA VAL A 27 4.93 -2.95 1.59
C VAL A 27 4.54 -1.72 2.41
N LEU A 28 4.45 -1.87 3.74
CA LEU A 28 4.12 -0.76 4.63
C LEU A 28 5.22 0.32 4.64
N ASP A 29 6.49 -0.08 4.61
CA ASP A 29 7.61 0.86 4.52
C ASP A 29 7.55 1.71 3.25
N ARG A 30 7.33 1.08 2.09
CA ARG A 30 7.19 1.80 0.80
C ARG A 30 5.95 2.67 0.77
N THR A 31 4.82 2.18 1.26
CA THR A 31 3.58 2.96 1.29
C THR A 31 3.72 4.18 2.21
N ALA A 32 4.31 4.00 3.39
CA ALA A 32 4.60 5.09 4.32
C ALA A 32 5.62 6.09 3.75
N PHE A 33 6.59 5.62 2.96
CA PHE A 33 7.52 6.50 2.25
C PHE A 33 6.79 7.40 1.25
N LEU A 34 5.93 6.83 0.39
CA LEU A 34 5.19 7.59 -0.61
C LEU A 34 4.33 8.68 0.02
N ILE A 35 3.57 8.36 1.08
CA ILE A 35 2.73 9.35 1.77
C ILE A 35 3.57 10.44 2.43
N ARG A 36 4.70 10.09 3.07
CA ARG A 36 5.54 11.07 3.79
C ARG A 36 6.39 11.95 2.88
N LYS A 37 6.75 11.47 1.69
CA LYS A 37 7.56 12.21 0.72
C LYS A 37 6.74 12.92 -0.35
N SER A 38 5.44 12.66 -0.43
CA SER A 38 4.56 13.40 -1.33
C SER A 38 4.48 14.88 -0.92
N GLN A 39 4.23 15.74 -1.89
CA GLN A 39 3.90 17.15 -1.67
C GLN A 39 2.50 17.35 -1.07
N TRP A 40 1.69 16.29 -1.00
CA TRP A 40 0.32 16.37 -0.52
C TRP A 40 0.23 16.27 1.00
N SER A 41 -0.63 17.10 1.57
CA SER A 41 -0.98 17.02 2.99
C SER A 41 -1.71 15.71 3.31
N TYR A 42 -1.73 15.30 4.58
CA TYR A 42 -2.50 14.14 5.02
C TYR A 42 -4.00 14.33 4.78
N LYS A 43 -4.52 15.56 4.85
CA LYS A 43 -5.91 15.89 4.53
C LYS A 43 -6.22 15.65 3.05
N THR A 44 -5.29 15.97 2.16
CA THR A 44 -5.43 15.71 0.71
C THR A 44 -5.44 14.21 0.44
N TRP A 45 -4.51 13.45 1.03
CA TRP A 45 -4.50 11.99 0.95
C TRP A 45 -5.79 11.35 1.49
N ALA A 46 -6.31 11.86 2.60
CA ALA A 46 -7.56 11.43 3.21
C ALA A 46 -8.73 11.57 2.22
N LYS A 47 -8.83 12.73 1.56
CA LYS A 47 -9.82 12.99 0.51
C LYS A 47 -9.67 12.05 -0.70
N MET A 48 -8.44 11.85 -1.19
CA MET A 48 -8.15 10.95 -2.33
C MET A 48 -8.50 9.49 -2.04
N LEU A 49 -8.23 9.03 -0.81
CA LEU A 49 -8.52 7.65 -0.41
C LEU A 49 -9.96 7.46 0.11
N GLY A 50 -10.70 8.55 0.33
CA GLY A 50 -12.06 8.53 0.89
C GLY A 50 -12.08 8.00 2.32
N CYS A 51 -11.18 8.51 3.18
CA CYS A 51 -11.08 8.08 4.57
C CYS A 51 -10.61 9.22 5.48
N ASP A 52 -10.60 8.99 6.80
CA ASP A 52 -10.14 10.00 7.75
C ASP A 52 -8.64 10.24 7.73
N GLU A 53 -8.24 11.47 8.02
CA GLU A 53 -6.83 11.85 8.16
C GLU A 53 -6.10 11.02 9.23
N ARG A 54 -6.80 10.62 10.30
CA ARG A 54 -6.27 9.71 11.32
C ARG A 54 -5.81 8.38 10.73
N LYS A 55 -6.53 7.86 9.71
CA LYS A 55 -6.14 6.64 9.00
C LYS A 55 -4.87 6.86 8.20
N ILE A 56 -4.75 8.00 7.51
CA ILE A 56 -3.52 8.36 6.77
C ILE A 56 -2.31 8.43 7.71
N ARG A 57 -2.45 9.04 8.89
CA ARG A 57 -1.37 9.05 9.90
C ARG A 57 -0.99 7.64 10.33
N LYS A 58 -1.96 6.75 10.56
CA LYS A 58 -1.66 5.34 10.88
C LYS A 58 -0.87 4.66 9.75
N ILE A 59 -1.18 4.96 8.47
CA ILE A 59 -0.41 4.45 7.33
C ILE A 59 1.01 5.00 7.32
N ALA A 60 1.17 6.32 7.45
CA ALA A 60 2.48 6.99 7.47
C ALA A 60 3.39 6.48 8.60
N HIS A 61 2.80 6.05 9.72
CA HIS A 61 3.51 5.46 10.86
C HIS A 61 3.47 3.93 10.88
N LYS A 62 2.98 3.27 9.82
CA LYS A 62 2.96 1.79 9.67
C LYS A 62 2.19 1.05 10.76
N LYS A 63 1.21 1.72 11.38
CA LYS A 63 0.36 1.21 12.47
C LYS A 63 -0.95 0.56 11.98
N ILE A 64 -1.06 0.32 10.68
CA ILE A 64 -2.25 -0.29 10.08
C ILE A 64 -1.85 -1.18 8.91
N ILE A 65 -2.57 -2.27 8.76
CA ILE A 65 -2.47 -3.11 7.58
C ILE A 65 -3.41 -2.58 6.50
N LEU A 66 -2.90 -2.52 5.26
CA LEU A 66 -3.64 -1.99 4.13
C LEU A 66 -4.26 -3.08 3.27
N SER A 67 -5.53 -2.89 2.92
CA SER A 67 -6.20 -3.71 1.93
C SER A 67 -5.61 -3.49 0.54
N TYR A 68 -5.70 -4.51 -0.32
CA TYR A 68 -5.24 -4.42 -1.70
C TYR A 68 -5.86 -3.25 -2.49
N PRO A 69 -7.19 -2.96 -2.40
CA PRO A 69 -7.78 -1.78 -3.04
C PRO A 69 -7.19 -0.46 -2.55
N THR A 70 -6.85 -0.36 -1.26
CA THR A 70 -6.20 0.85 -0.72
C THR A 70 -4.80 1.01 -1.29
N LEU A 71 -4.03 -0.08 -1.36
CA LEU A 71 -2.69 -0.07 -1.95
C LEU A 71 -2.74 0.33 -3.44
N GLN A 72 -3.70 -0.20 -4.21
CA GLN A 72 -3.88 0.19 -5.62
C GLN A 72 -4.15 1.68 -5.78
N LYS A 73 -5.03 2.27 -4.96
CA LYS A 73 -5.28 3.72 -5.01
C LYS A 73 -4.02 4.51 -4.70
N ILE A 74 -3.26 4.11 -3.67
CA ILE A 74 -2.01 4.78 -3.31
C ILE A 74 -1.00 4.69 -4.45
N ALA A 75 -0.81 3.50 -5.04
CA ALA A 75 0.06 3.31 -6.19
C ALA A 75 -0.31 4.24 -7.35
N LYS A 76 -1.60 4.28 -7.70
CA LYS A 76 -2.13 5.15 -8.76
C LYS A 76 -1.88 6.63 -8.48
N PHE A 77 -2.22 7.12 -7.29
CA PHE A 77 -2.02 8.54 -6.96
C PHE A 77 -0.54 8.88 -6.88
N SER A 78 0.31 7.99 -6.37
CA SER A 78 1.75 8.21 -6.33
C SER A 78 2.46 8.01 -7.66
N GLY A 79 1.76 7.65 -8.74
CA GLY A 79 2.39 7.41 -10.04
C GLY A 79 3.34 6.21 -10.07
N VAL A 80 3.20 5.26 -9.14
CA VAL A 80 4.07 4.08 -9.06
C VAL A 80 3.37 2.81 -9.49
N GLU A 81 4.13 1.86 -10.02
CA GLU A 81 3.61 0.54 -10.34
C GLU A 81 3.21 -0.23 -9.09
N MET A 82 2.08 -0.92 -9.16
CA MET A 82 1.61 -1.78 -8.07
C MET A 82 2.61 -2.91 -7.78
N HIS A 83 3.32 -3.41 -8.80
CA HIS A 83 4.35 -4.42 -8.64
C HIS A 83 5.50 -3.90 -7.75
N TRP A 84 6.00 -2.69 -8.01
CA TRP A 84 7.01 -2.06 -7.19
C TRP A 84 6.54 -1.82 -5.75
N LEU A 85 5.30 -1.38 -5.55
CA LEU A 85 4.75 -1.19 -4.22
C LEU A 85 4.73 -2.51 -3.42
N LEU A 86 4.40 -3.62 -4.07
CA LEU A 86 4.29 -4.94 -3.43
C LEU A 86 5.64 -5.63 -3.19
N THR A 87 6.56 -5.57 -4.15
CA THR A 87 7.80 -6.38 -4.12
C THR A 87 9.06 -5.53 -3.89
N GLY A 88 9.00 -4.22 -4.13
CA GLY A 88 10.16 -3.34 -4.20
C GLY A 88 10.97 -3.48 -5.48
N LYS A 89 10.55 -4.33 -6.42
CA LYS A 89 11.18 -4.55 -7.72
C LYS A 89 10.34 -3.90 -8.83
N GLY A 90 10.97 -3.40 -9.89
CA GLY A 90 10.29 -2.74 -11.00
C GLY A 90 10.50 -1.22 -11.01
N LYS A 91 9.79 -0.52 -11.90
CA LYS A 91 10.01 0.90 -12.17
C LYS A 91 9.52 1.76 -11.00
N LYS A 92 10.37 2.68 -10.56
CA LYS A 92 10.09 3.66 -9.51
C LYS A 92 10.20 5.05 -10.14
N GLU A 93 9.10 5.57 -10.65
CA GLU A 93 9.01 6.98 -11.02
C GLU A 93 8.61 7.73 -9.74
N ILE A 94 9.50 8.59 -9.22
CA ILE A 94 9.21 9.55 -8.15
C ILE A 94 9.55 10.93 -8.67
#